data_AF-A0A061NYH8-F1
#
_entry.id   AF-A0A061NYH8-F1
#
_cell.length_a   1.000
_cell.length_b   1.000
_cell.length_c   1.000
_cell.angle_alpha   90.00
_cell.angle_beta   90.00
_cell.angle_gamma   90.00
#
_symmetry.space_group_name_H-M   'P 1'
#
loop_
_entity.id
_entity.type
_entity.pdbx_description
1 polymer ?
#
loop_
_entity_poly.entity_id
_entity_poly.type
_entity_poly.pdbx_seq_one_letter_code
_entity_poly.pdbx_strand_id
1 'polypeptide(L)'
;MHRSTYGNDVTEEYIDLESRIRSQEVVEERLLTFLEAAENTEDLLTISDDLANVQQEIETIEGRMSFLENQVDFATVNLYIYEQSSTALQDQSTLNTWQNATNLFTGTINALLSVVSFIVVTVVGLSPVLVPVSIGIIVWFWLYRRKKK
;
A
#
# COMPACT_ATOMS: atom_id res chain seq x y z
N MET A 1 0.47 0.72 -3.01
CA MET A 1 1.36 -0.18 -3.76
C MET A 1 2.57 0.62 -4.22
N HIS A 2 3.79 0.21 -3.85
CA HIS A 2 5.03 0.81 -4.34
C HIS A 2 5.62 -0.13 -5.38
N ARG A 3 5.73 0.32 -6.64
CA ARG A 3 6.38 -0.43 -7.72
C ARG A 3 7.68 0.30 -8.06
N SER A 4 8.81 -0.35 -7.83
CA SER A 4 10.10 0.05 -8.37
C SER A 4 10.47 -0.89 -9.52
N THR A 5 10.83 -0.35 -10.67
CA THR A 5 11.33 -1.10 -11.82
C THR A 5 12.74 -0.61 -12.09
N TYR A 6 13.73 -1.51 -11.97
CA TYR A 6 15.12 -1.25 -12.32
C TYR A 6 15.48 -2.19 -13.48
N GLY A 7 15.92 -1.62 -14.60
CA GLY A 7 16.36 -2.35 -15.79
C GLY A 7 17.20 -1.44 -16.66
N ASN A 8 18.29 -1.97 -17.24
CA ASN A 8 19.05 -1.26 -18.26
C ASN A 8 18.27 -1.40 -19.58
N ASP A 9 17.90 -0.28 -20.20
CA ASP A 9 17.22 -0.29 -21.49
C ASP A 9 18.25 -0.57 -22.59
N VAL A 10 18.24 -1.80 -23.09
CA VAL A 10 19.11 -2.26 -24.18
C VAL A 10 18.48 -2.05 -25.55
N THR A 11 17.22 -1.60 -25.62
CA THR A 11 16.53 -1.34 -26.89
C THR A 11 17.13 -0.13 -27.60
N GLU A 12 17.47 0.93 -26.86
CA GLU A 12 18.16 2.10 -27.43
C GLU A 12 19.53 1.71 -28.01
N GLU A 13 20.32 0.91 -27.28
CA GLU A 13 21.61 0.41 -27.75
C GLU A 13 21.45 -0.46 -29.01
N TYR A 14 20.46 -1.35 -29.05
CA TYR A 14 20.21 -2.20 -30.21
C TYR A 14 19.86 -1.39 -31.46
N ILE A 15 19.00 -0.37 -31.34
CA ILE A 15 18.61 0.50 -32.45
C ILE A 15 19.80 1.31 -32.97
N ASP A 16 20.68 1.79 -32.07
CA ASP A 16 21.91 2.49 -32.48
C ASP A 16 22.85 1.57 -33.26
N LEU A 17 23.08 0.35 -32.76
CA LEU A 17 23.90 -0.67 -33.45
C LEU A 17 23.33 -1.01 -34.83
N GLU A 18 22.00 -1.12 -34.96
CA GLU A 18 21.32 -1.34 -36.24
C GLU A 18 21.51 -0.16 -37.21
N SER A 19 21.60 1.07 -36.71
CA SER A 19 21.94 2.23 -37.55
C SER A 19 23.40 2.22 -37.99
N ARG A 20 24.30 1.77 -37.11
CA ARG A 20 25.73 1.67 -37.42
C ARG A 20 26.01 0.59 -38.46
N ILE A 21 25.40 -0.60 -38.33
CA ILE A 21 25.59 -1.69 -39.31
C ILE A 21 25.14 -1.27 -40.70
N ARG A 22 23.95 -0.67 -40.85
CA ARG A 22 23.47 -0.14 -42.13
C ARG A 22 24.42 0.88 -42.75
N SER A 23 25.07 1.69 -41.92
CA SER A 23 26.04 2.68 -42.40
C SER A 23 27.32 2.00 -42.89
N GLN A 24 27.79 0.96 -42.20
CA GLN A 24 28.97 0.20 -42.58
C GLN A 24 28.73 -0.65 -43.85
N GLU A 25 27.55 -1.26 -44.01
CA GLU A 25 27.17 -1.99 -45.22
C GLU A 25 27.20 -1.10 -46.48
N VAL A 26 26.78 0.17 -46.37
CA VAL A 26 26.88 1.13 -47.48
C VAL A 26 28.33 1.47 -47.81
N VAL A 27 29.20 1.55 -46.80
CA VAL A 27 30.65 1.74 -47.01
C VAL A 27 31.24 0.50 -47.67
N GLU A 28 30.87 -0.69 -47.22
CA GLU A 28 31.28 -1.97 -47.80
C GLU A 28 30.91 -2.05 -49.29
N GLU A 29 29.65 -1.78 -49.64
CA GLU A 29 29.17 -1.80 -51.02
C GLU A 29 29.95 -0.81 -51.91
N ARG A 30 30.27 0.37 -51.38
CA ARG A 30 31.08 1.36 -52.08
C ARG A 30 32.52 0.90 -52.27
N LEU A 31 33.13 0.28 -51.25
CA LEU A 31 34.48 -0.28 -51.34
C LEU A 31 34.53 -1.43 -52.35
N LEU A 32 33.53 -2.31 -52.37
CA LEU A 32 33.40 -3.37 -53.37
C LEU A 32 33.32 -2.79 -54.78
N THR A 33 32.54 -1.72 -54.97
CA THR A 33 32.46 -1.02 -56.27
C THR A 33 33.81 -0.44 -56.69
N PHE A 34 34.60 0.11 -55.76
CA PHE A 34 35.94 0.60 -56.06
C PHE A 34 36.92 -0.53 -56.35
N LEU A 35 36.79 -1.66 -55.65
CA LEU A 35 37.61 -2.85 -55.87
C LEU A 35 37.40 -3.40 -57.29
N GLU A 36 36.16 -3.44 -57.76
CA GLU A 36 35.82 -3.85 -59.14
C GLU A 36 36.38 -2.90 -60.20
N ALA A 37 36.49 -1.61 -59.89
CA ALA A 37 36.97 -0.58 -60.80
C ALA A 37 38.51 -0.36 -60.75
N ALA A 38 39.20 -0.96 -59.78
CA ALA A 38 40.62 -0.73 -59.55
C ALA A 38 41.49 -1.46 -60.61
N GLU A 39 42.30 -0.70 -61.35
CA GLU A 39 43.20 -1.25 -62.37
C GLU A 39 44.63 -1.50 -61.85
N ASN A 40 45.05 -0.79 -60.79
CA ASN A 40 46.39 -0.92 -60.22
C ASN A 40 46.40 -1.83 -58.99
N THR A 41 47.47 -2.60 -58.83
CA THR A 41 47.65 -3.52 -57.70
C THR A 41 47.73 -2.80 -56.35
N GLU A 42 48.30 -1.59 -56.30
CA GLU A 42 48.41 -0.79 -55.07
C GLU A 42 47.03 -0.32 -54.58
N ASP A 43 46.18 0.14 -55.50
CA ASP A 43 44.79 0.52 -55.23
C ASP A 43 43.98 -0.69 -54.77
N LEU A 44 44.11 -1.84 -55.44
CA LEU A 44 43.46 -3.10 -55.05
C LEU A 44 43.82 -3.52 -53.63
N LEU A 45 45.11 -3.48 -53.28
CA LEU A 45 45.57 -3.88 -51.95
C LEU A 45 45.02 -2.93 -50.88
N THR A 46 45.07 -1.63 -51.14
CA THR A 46 44.58 -0.61 -50.20
C THR A 46 43.08 -0.73 -49.97
N ILE A 47 42.28 -0.88 -51.04
CA ILE A 47 40.83 -1.05 -50.94
C ILE A 47 40.50 -2.37 -50.22
N SER A 48 41.26 -3.44 -50.47
CA SER A 48 41.07 -4.72 -49.79
C SER A 48 41.35 -4.64 -48.29
N ASP A 49 42.38 -3.90 -47.88
CA ASP A 49 42.70 -3.68 -46.46
C ASP A 49 41.60 -2.86 -45.77
N ASP A 50 41.10 -1.80 -46.43
CA ASP A 50 39.97 -1.00 -45.93
C ASP A 50 38.69 -1.83 -45.83
N LEU A 51 38.41 -2.67 -46.83
CA LEU A 51 37.27 -3.58 -46.83
C LEU A 51 37.33 -4.58 -45.67
N ALA A 52 38.51 -5.16 -45.41
CA ALA A 52 38.71 -6.07 -44.29
C ALA A 52 38.45 -5.38 -42.94
N ASN A 53 38.86 -4.12 -42.78
CA ASN A 53 38.59 -3.34 -41.58
C ASN A 53 37.08 -3.10 -41.39
N VAL A 54 36.36 -2.74 -42.45
CA VAL A 54 34.90 -2.53 -42.41
C VAL A 54 34.18 -3.82 -42.05
N GLN A 55 34.54 -4.95 -42.67
CA GLN A 55 33.95 -6.26 -42.36
C GLN A 55 34.20 -6.67 -40.91
N GLN A 56 35.42 -6.45 -40.39
CA GLN A 56 35.70 -6.72 -38.98
C GLN A 56 34.85 -5.87 -38.03
N GLU A 57 34.57 -4.61 -38.39
CA GLU A 57 33.70 -3.75 -37.59
C GLU A 57 32.24 -4.22 -37.64
N ILE A 58 31.74 -4.64 -38.82
CA ILE A 58 30.41 -5.26 -38.98
C ILE A 58 30.29 -6.49 -38.09
N GLU A 59 31.22 -7.46 -38.19
CA GLU A 59 31.21 -8.68 -37.37
C GLU A 59 31.21 -8.37 -35.87
N THR A 60 31.95 -7.33 -35.46
CA THR A 60 31.99 -6.89 -34.06
C THR A 60 30.62 -6.35 -33.61
N ILE A 61 29.96 -5.56 -34.46
CA ILE A 61 28.62 -5.01 -34.19
C ILE A 61 27.58 -6.14 -34.13
N GLU A 62 27.60 -7.07 -35.08
CA GLU A 62 26.71 -8.23 -35.11
C GLU A 62 26.88 -9.11 -33.86
N GLY A 63 28.14 -9.36 -33.46
CA GLY A 63 28.44 -10.09 -32.23
C GLY A 63 27.86 -9.40 -30.98
N ARG A 64 27.90 -8.07 -30.92
CA ARG A 64 27.28 -7.30 -29.84
C ARG A 64 25.76 -7.38 -29.87
N MET A 65 25.14 -7.27 -31.04
CA MET A 65 23.68 -7.38 -31.20
C MET A 65 23.19 -8.76 -30.76
N SER A 66 23.88 -9.83 -31.18
CA SER A 66 23.57 -11.20 -30.76
C SER A 66 23.70 -11.39 -29.25
N PHE A 67 24.70 -10.76 -28.61
CA PHE A 67 24.83 -10.78 -27.16
C PHE A 67 23.64 -10.10 -26.46
N LEU A 68 23.20 -8.94 -26.95
CA LEU A 68 22.05 -8.21 -26.39
C LEU A 68 20.74 -9.01 -26.56
N GLU A 69 20.54 -9.62 -27.72
CA GLU A 69 19.38 -10.47 -28.00
C GLU A 69 19.31 -11.66 -27.04
N ASN A 70 20.42 -12.39 -26.88
CA ASN A 70 20.52 -13.48 -25.91
C ASN A 70 20.25 -12.99 -24.46
N GLN A 71 20.72 -11.80 -24.08
CA GLN A 71 20.50 -11.27 -22.73
C GLN A 71 19.01 -10.99 -22.45
N VAL A 72 18.26 -10.54 -23.45
CA VAL A 72 16.80 -10.34 -23.34
C VAL A 72 16.09 -11.68 -23.20
N ASP A 73 16.48 -12.69 -23.98
CA ASP A 73 15.89 -14.03 -23.94
C ASP A 73 16.06 -14.73 -22.58
N PHE A 74 17.16 -14.46 -21.87
CA PHE A 74 17.43 -14.98 -20.53
C PHE A 74 17.01 -14.04 -19.38
N ALA A 75 16.26 -12.97 -19.66
CA ALA A 75 15.87 -12.00 -18.64
C ALA A 75 15.00 -12.65 -17.54
N THR A 76 15.51 -12.66 -16.31
CA THR A 76 14.78 -13.19 -15.14
C THR A 76 13.97 -12.09 -14.45
N VAL A 77 12.64 -12.19 -14.51
CA VAL A 77 11.73 -11.24 -13.83
C VAL A 77 11.55 -11.64 -12.36
N ASN A 78 12.18 -10.90 -11.45
CA ASN A 78 12.00 -11.07 -10.00
C ASN A 78 10.88 -10.17 -9.49
N LEU A 79 9.69 -10.74 -9.25
CA LEU A 79 8.54 -10.01 -8.72
C LEU A 79 8.47 -10.15 -7.19
N TYR A 80 8.73 -9.07 -6.47
CA TYR A 80 8.51 -8.99 -5.02
C TYR A 80 7.16 -8.30 -4.75
N ILE A 81 6.18 -9.07 -4.28
CA ILE A 81 4.88 -8.55 -3.85
C ILE A 81 4.90 -8.44 -2.33
N TYR A 82 4.81 -7.22 -1.81
CA TYR A 82 4.59 -6.97 -0.39
C TYR A 82 3.11 -6.67 -0.17
N GLU A 83 2.42 -7.58 0.50
CA GLU A 83 1.11 -7.29 1.06
C GLU A 83 1.31 -6.30 2.21
N GLN A 84 0.86 -5.06 2.02
CA GLN A 84 0.79 -4.11 3.11
C GLN A 84 -0.41 -4.53 3.96
N SER A 85 -0.16 -5.43 4.90
CA SER A 85 -1.15 -5.84 5.88
C SER A 85 -1.51 -4.61 6.71
N SER A 86 -2.58 -3.90 6.34
CA SER A 86 -3.29 -3.01 7.24
C SER A 86 -4.13 -3.87 8.21
N THR A 87 -3.49 -4.83 8.84
CA THR A 87 -4.00 -5.43 10.05
C THR A 87 -3.73 -4.45 11.17
N ALA A 88 -4.59 -3.43 11.26
CA ALA A 88 -5.23 -3.20 12.54
C ALA A 88 -5.96 -4.51 12.90
N LEU A 89 -5.20 -5.53 13.32
CA LEU A 89 -5.76 -6.68 14.01
C LEU A 89 -6.27 -6.08 15.32
N GLN A 90 -7.54 -5.70 15.23
CA GLN A 90 -8.55 -5.83 16.25
C GLN A 90 -7.92 -6.15 17.60
N ASP A 91 -7.74 -5.07 18.35
CA ASP A 91 -7.37 -5.04 19.75
C ASP A 91 -7.90 -6.30 20.47
N GLN A 92 -6.97 -7.18 20.89
CA GLN A 92 -7.31 -8.37 21.68
C GLN A 92 -7.99 -8.01 23.02
N SER A 93 -8.19 -6.72 23.32
CA SER A 93 -9.05 -6.22 24.39
C SER A 93 -10.52 -6.67 24.26
N THR A 94 -11.00 -7.08 23.08
CA THR A 94 -12.40 -7.52 22.90
C THR A 94 -12.69 -8.94 23.41
N LEU A 95 -11.68 -9.72 23.83
CA LEU A 95 -11.88 -11.06 24.39
C LEU A 95 -12.04 -11.08 25.93
N ASN A 96 -12.12 -9.92 26.58
CA ASN A 96 -12.41 -9.83 28.02
C ASN A 96 -13.92 -9.80 28.32
N THR A 97 -14.67 -10.76 27.76
CA THR A 97 -16.11 -10.91 27.97
C THR A 97 -16.48 -11.01 29.46
N TRP A 98 -15.64 -11.69 30.25
CA TRP A 98 -15.78 -11.81 31.70
C TRP A 98 -15.69 -10.45 32.41
N GLN A 99 -14.70 -9.63 32.03
CA GLN A 99 -14.53 -8.32 32.65
C GLN A 99 -15.64 -7.34 32.26
N ASN A 100 -16.12 -7.42 31.02
CA ASN A 100 -17.26 -6.64 30.58
C ASN A 100 -18.54 -7.04 31.33
N ALA A 101 -18.76 -8.34 31.55
CA ALA A 101 -19.90 -8.85 32.32
C ALA A 101 -19.85 -8.40 33.79
N THR A 102 -18.69 -8.46 34.45
CA THR A 102 -18.53 -8.02 35.85
C THR A 102 -18.68 -6.51 35.99
N ASN A 103 -18.17 -5.72 35.05
CA ASN A 103 -18.36 -4.27 35.02
C ASN A 103 -19.84 -3.89 34.86
N LEU A 104 -20.58 -4.58 33.98
CA LEU A 104 -22.01 -4.35 33.80
C LEU A 104 -22.82 -4.76 35.03
N PHE A 105 -22.50 -5.89 35.65
CA PHE A 105 -23.19 -6.35 36.86
C PHE A 105 -22.98 -5.40 38.03
N THR A 106 -21.73 -4.99 38.29
CA THR A 106 -21.40 -4.05 39.38
C THR A 106 -22.02 -2.68 39.14
N GLY A 107 -22.00 -2.18 37.90
CA GLY A 107 -22.68 -0.94 37.53
C GLY A 107 -24.19 -1.00 37.82
N THR A 108 -24.83 -2.13 37.51
CA THR A 108 -26.27 -2.33 37.75
C THR A 108 -26.62 -2.38 39.24
N ILE A 109 -25.82 -3.09 40.05
CA ILE A 109 -26.01 -3.13 41.51
C ILE A 109 -25.82 -1.75 42.13
N ASN A 110 -24.80 -1.00 41.70
CA ASN A 110 -24.56 0.35 42.19
C ASN A 110 -25.69 1.32 41.83
N ALA A 111 -26.26 1.19 40.62
CA ALA A 111 -27.43 1.97 40.22
C ALA A 111 -28.69 1.63 41.04
N LEU A 112 -28.91 0.35 41.36
CA LEU A 112 -30.01 -0.04 42.26
C LEU A 112 -29.82 0.52 43.67
N LEU A 113 -28.62 0.41 44.22
CA LEU A 113 -28.30 0.94 45.54
C LEU A 113 -28.43 2.47 45.60
N SER A 114 -28.09 3.19 44.54
CA SER A 114 -28.25 4.65 44.49
C SER A 114 -29.73 5.06 44.50
N VAL A 115 -30.60 4.34 43.79
CA VAL A 115 -32.06 4.59 43.83
C VAL A 115 -32.62 4.33 45.22
N VAL A 116 -32.24 3.22 45.86
CA VAL A 116 -32.66 2.91 47.24
C VAL A 116 -32.16 3.96 48.21
N SER A 117 -30.89 4.35 48.11
CA SER A 117 -30.29 5.39 48.93
C SER A 117 -31.01 6.72 48.75
N PHE A 118 -31.34 7.10 47.51
CA PHE A 118 -32.10 8.31 47.21
C PHE A 118 -33.48 8.31 47.89
N ILE A 119 -34.21 7.18 47.84
CA ILE A 119 -35.51 7.05 48.52
C ILE A 119 -35.33 7.21 50.03
N VAL A 120 -34.38 6.49 50.63
CA VAL A 120 -34.14 6.54 52.09
C VAL A 120 -33.74 7.95 52.53
N VAL A 121 -32.79 8.58 51.85
CA VAL A 121 -32.34 9.95 52.16
C VAL A 121 -33.49 10.94 51.97
N THR A 122 -34.32 10.78 50.94
CA THR A 122 -35.48 11.65 50.72
C THR A 122 -36.50 11.50 51.85
N VAL A 123 -36.83 10.27 52.26
CA VAL A 123 -37.80 10.02 53.35
C VAL A 123 -37.29 10.54 54.69
N VAL A 124 -36.02 10.26 55.02
CA VAL A 124 -35.39 10.73 56.27
C VAL A 124 -35.20 12.25 56.25
N GLY A 125 -34.77 12.81 55.12
CA GLY A 125 -34.57 14.25 54.95
C GLY A 125 -35.87 15.05 54.97
N LEU A 126 -36.96 14.52 54.39
CA LEU A 126 -38.29 15.14 54.47
C LEU A 126 -39.02 14.84 55.79
N SER A 127 -38.46 14.01 56.68
CA SER A 127 -39.09 13.67 57.95
C SER A 127 -39.51 14.87 58.81
N PRO A 128 -38.76 16.00 58.88
CA PRO A 128 -39.18 17.16 59.67
C PRO A 128 -40.43 17.86 59.11
N VAL A 129 -40.76 17.64 57.84
CA VAL A 129 -41.93 18.23 57.15
C VAL A 129 -43.08 17.23 57.04
N LEU A 130 -42.80 15.95 56.76
CA LEU A 130 -43.82 14.90 56.61
C LEU A 130 -44.57 14.62 57.93
N VAL A 131 -43.88 14.66 59.07
CA VAL A 131 -44.49 14.43 60.39
C VAL A 131 -45.55 15.50 60.72
N PRO A 132 -45.27 16.82 60.66
CA PRO A 132 -46.31 17.82 60.92
C PRO A 132 -47.42 17.85 59.86
N VAL A 133 -47.11 17.62 58.57
CA VAL A 133 -48.13 17.57 57.50
C VAL A 133 -49.11 16.42 57.70
N SER A 134 -48.61 15.22 58.03
CA SER A 134 -49.47 14.06 58.30
C SER A 134 -50.37 14.28 59.52
N ILE A 135 -49.85 14.88 60.59
CA ILE A 135 -50.64 15.29 61.76
C ILE A 135 -51.70 16.33 61.36
N GLY A 136 -51.32 17.33 60.57
CA GLY A 136 -52.24 18.37 60.09
C GLY A 136 -53.42 17.81 59.28
N ILE A 137 -53.16 16.86 58.38
CA ILE A 137 -54.20 16.18 57.59
C ILE A 137 -55.13 15.36 58.49
N ILE A 138 -54.59 14.64 59.48
CA ILE A 138 -55.38 13.86 60.44
C ILE A 138 -56.29 14.77 61.26
N VAL A 139 -55.76 15.89 61.78
CA VAL A 139 -56.55 16.88 62.55
C VAL A 139 -57.62 17.51 61.68
N TRP A 140 -57.29 17.93 60.45
CA TRP A 140 -58.27 18.48 59.50
C TRP A 140 -59.38 17.47 59.19
N PHE A 141 -59.03 16.22 58.89
CA PHE A 141 -59.99 15.16 58.62
C PHE A 141 -60.88 14.85 59.85
N TRP A 142 -60.31 14.88 61.05
CA TRP A 142 -61.04 14.64 62.29
C TRP A 142 -61.99 15.79 62.63
N LEU A 143 -61.58 17.05 62.41
CA LEU A 143 -62.44 18.22 62.52
C LEU A 143 -63.55 18.21 61.46
N TYR A 144 -63.25 17.79 60.22
CA TYR A 144 -64.25 17.67 59.15
C TYR A 144 -65.28 16.58 59.47
N ARG A 145 -64.87 15.48 60.09
CA ARG A 145 -65.81 14.44 60.60
C ARG A 145 -66.65 14.93 61.79
N ARG A 146 -66.13 15.81 62.65
CA ARG A 146 -66.90 16.36 63.79
C ARG A 146 -67.95 17.40 63.38
N LYS A 147 -67.77 18.13 62.27
CA LYS A 147 -68.78 19.07 61.74
C LYS A 147 -69.96 18.41 61.00
N LYS A 148 -69.97 17.07 60.88
CA LYS A 148 -71.07 16.28 60.27
C LYS A 148 -71.81 15.37 61.27
N LYS A 149 -71.66 15.60 62.57
CA LYS A 149 -72.54 15.10 63.64
C LYS A 149 -73.25 16.28 64.28
#